data_AF-K1TLB0-F1
#
_entry.id   AF-K1TLB0-F1
#
_cell.length_a   1.000
_cell.length_b   1.000
_cell.length_c   1.000
_cell.angle_alpha   90.00
_cell.angle_beta   90.00
_cell.angle_gamma   90.00
#
_symmetry.space_group_name_H-M   'P 1'
#
loop_
_entity.id
_entity.type
_entity.pdbx_description
1 polymer ?
#
loop_
_entity_poly.entity_id
_entity_poly.type
_entity_poly.pdbx_seq_one_letter_code
_entity_poly.pdbx_strand_id
1 'polypeptide(L)' 'MPLLSGPSMLMNRNLLYTAVTRARKCVTLVGNEVTFEQMVQNTSQQKRYSGLCDRLKEA' A
#
# COMPACT_ATOMS: atom_id res chain seq x y z
N MET A 1 12.19 7.37 -0.04
CA MET A 1 11.68 6.30 0.83
C MET A 1 12.60 5.09 0.73
N PRO A 2 13.12 4.58 1.85
CA PRO A 2 13.85 3.32 1.84
C PRO A 2 12.90 2.14 1.62
N LEU A 3 13.19 1.31 0.63
CA LEU A 3 12.50 0.06 0.32
C LEU A 3 13.38 -1.10 0.77
N LEU A 4 13.47 -1.25 2.08
CA LEU A 4 14.15 -2.37 2.71
C LEU A 4 13.17 -3.54 2.83
N SER A 5 13.70 -4.75 2.78
CA SER A 5 12.93 -5.95 3.07
C SER A 5 12.33 -5.85 4.48
N GLY A 6 11.05 -6.18 4.61
CA GLY A 6 10.29 -6.09 5.85
C GLY A 6 9.13 -7.09 5.86
N PRO A 7 8.35 -7.13 6.94
CA PRO A 7 7.23 -8.08 7.06
C PRO A 7 6.27 -7.94 5.88
N SER A 8 5.96 -9.05 5.20
CA SER A 8 5.12 -9.07 3.99
C SER A 8 3.74 -8.44 4.18
N MET A 9 3.21 -8.46 5.41
CA MET A 9 1.95 -7.82 5.79
C MET A 9 1.95 -6.30 5.58
N LEU A 10 3.09 -5.63 5.80
CA LEU A 10 3.23 -4.18 5.64
C LEU A 10 3.60 -3.81 4.20
N MET A 11 4.21 -4.75 3.47
CA MET A 11 4.74 -4.53 2.13
C MET A 11 3.65 -4.69 1.07
N ASN A 12 2.66 -3.78 1.07
CA ASN A 12 1.53 -3.76 0.14
C ASN A 12 1.50 -2.50 -0.75
N ARG A 13 0.71 -2.56 -1.83
CA ARG A 13 0.59 -1.48 -2.82
C ARG A 13 0.10 -0.16 -2.21
N ASN A 14 -0.77 -0.20 -1.21
CA ASN A 14 -1.33 1.00 -0.60
C ASN A 14 -0.26 1.80 0.15
N LEU A 15 0.67 1.12 0.84
CA LEU A 15 1.76 1.78 1.54
C LEU A 15 2.69 2.48 0.55
N LEU A 16 3.02 1.82 -0.55
CA LEU A 16 3.81 2.39 -1.64
C LEU A 16 3.13 3.63 -2.24
N TYR A 17 1.84 3.51 -2.59
CA TYR A 17 1.04 4.63 -3.11
C TYR A 17 0.99 5.81 -2.15
N THR A 18 0.81 5.55 -0.85
CA THR A 18 0.79 6.57 0.19
C THR A 18 2.12 7.31 0.27
N ALA A 19 3.24 6.60 0.22
CA ALA A 19 4.55 7.23 0.28
C ALA A 19 4.87 8.08 -0.96
N VAL A 20 4.49 7.60 -2.14
CA VAL A 20 4.66 8.33 -3.41
C VAL A 20 3.81 9.59 -3.44
N THR A 21 2.52 9.50 -3.09
CA THR A 21 1.59 10.64 -3.13
C THR A 21 1.87 11.72 -2.09
N ARG A 22 2.62 11.41 -1.02
CA ARG A 22 3.09 12.43 -0.05
C ARG A 22 4.23 13.31 -0.61
N ALA A 23 4.92 12.89 -1.67
CA ALA A 23 5.98 13.69 -2.26
C ALA A 23 5.40 14.83 -3.11
N ARG A 24 5.90 16.07 -2.90
CA ARG A 24 5.33 17.27 -3.54
C ARG A 24 5.93 17.63 -4.91
N LYS A 25 7.16 17.18 -5.19
CA LYS A 25 7.89 17.56 -6.41
C LYS A 25 8.67 16.39 -7.01
N CYS A 26 9.33 15.61 -6.17
CA CYS A 26 10.10 14.45 -6.59
C CYS A 26 10.09 13.40 -5.46
N VAL A 27 10.10 12.12 -5.83
CA VAL A 27 10.26 11.00 -4.91
C VAL A 27 11.46 10.16 -5.36
N THR A 28 12.37 9.90 -4.44
CA THR A 28 13.46 8.95 -4.64
C THR A 28 13.20 7.72 -3.80
N LEU A 29 13.21 6.55 -4.43
CA LEU A 29 13.10 5.25 -3.78
C LEU A 29 14.50 4.61 -3.75
N VAL A 30 14.91 4.10 -2.58
CA VAL A 30 16.23 3.47 -2.42
C VAL A 30 16.03 2.10 -1.80
N GLY A 31 16.36 1.04 -2.54
CA GLY A 31 16.10 -0.34 -2.09
C GLY A 31 16.17 -1.35 -3.21
N ASN A 32 15.53 -2.50 -3.02
CA ASN A 32 15.51 -3.61 -3.98
C ASN A 32 14.30 -3.53 -4.93
N GLU A 33 14.55 -3.66 -6.22
CA GLU A 33 13.52 -3.72 -7.28
C GLU A 33 12.56 -4.90 -7.10
N VAL A 34 13.04 -6.07 -6.69
CA VAL A 34 12.19 -7.25 -6.41
C VAL A 34 11.19 -6.94 -5.31
N THR A 35 11.62 -6.22 -4.26
CA THR A 35 10.74 -5.82 -3.16
C THR A 35 9.70 -4.80 -3.64
N PHE A 36 10.10 -3.88 -4.53
CA PHE A 36 9.17 -2.95 -5.15
C PHE A 36 8.10 -3.69 -5.96
N GLU A 37 8.49 -4.63 -6.82
CA GLU A 37 7.56 -5.44 -7.61
C GLU A 37 6.63 -6.26 -6.70
N GLN A 38 7.16 -6.89 -5.66
CA GLN A 38 6.36 -7.62 -4.67
C GLN A 38 5.31 -6.71 -4.01
N MET A 39 5.68 -5.49 -3.60
CA MET A 39 4.73 -4.53 -3.05
C MET A 39 3.66 -4.13 -4.07
N VAL A 40 4.04 -3.93 -5.33
CA VAL A 40 3.13 -3.59 -6.42
C VAL A 40 2.14 -4.74 -6.68
N GLN A 41 2.58 -5.99 -6.65
CA GLN A 41 1.72 -7.17 -6.85
C GLN A 41 0.87 -7.49 -5.61
N ASN A 42 1.35 -7.11 -4.42
CA ASN A 42 0.62 -7.29 -3.17
C ASN A 42 -0.55 -6.30 -3.05
N THR A 43 -1.64 -6.65 -3.73
CA THR A 43 -2.96 -6.03 -3.62
C THR A 43 -3.78 -6.60 -2.47
N SER A 44 -3.20 -7.53 -1.68
CA SER A 44 -3.82 -8.08 -0.49
C SER A 44 -3.98 -6.99 0.55
N GLN A 45 -5.08 -6.26 0.44
CA GLN A 45 -5.61 -5.49 1.55
C GLN A 45 -6.17 -6.51 2.54
N GLN A 46 -5.81 -6.36 3.82
CA GLN A 46 -6.59 -6.99 4.88
C GLN A 46 -8.05 -6.61 4.65
N LYS A 47 -8.91 -7.61 4.39
CA LYS A 47 -10.33 -7.38 4.18
C LYS A 47 -10.86 -6.60 5.37
N ARG A 48 -11.24 -5.36 5.12
CA ARG A 48 -11.82 -4.50 6.15
C ARG A 48 -13.29 -4.86 6.27
N TYR A 49 -13.60 -5.75 7.20
CA TYR A 49 -14.98 -6.04 7.56
C TYR A 49 -15.59 -4.79 8.21
N SER A 50 -16.56 -4.18 7.51
CA SER A 50 -17.26 -2.98 7.96
C SER A 50 -18.69 -3.01 7.44
N GLY A 51 -19.67 -2.88 8.34
CA GLY A 51 -21.10 -2.81 7.99
C GLY A 51 -21.53 -1.48 7.37
N LEU A 52 -20.60 -0.55 7.13
CA LEU A 52 -20.93 0.77 6.55
C LEU A 52 -21.57 0.64 5.17
N CYS A 53 -21.05 -0.25 4.32
CA CYS A 53 -21.60 -0.46 2.98
C CYS A 53 -23.04 -0.99 3.02
N ASP A 54 -23.35 -1.86 3.98
CA ASP A 54 -24.70 -2.42 4.12
C ASP A 54 -25.67 -1.35 4.64
N ARG A 55 -25.25 -0.59 5.67
CA ARG A 55 -26.04 0.53 6.22
C ARG A 55 -26.35 1.62 5.19
N LEU A 56 -25.45 1.90 4.24
CA LEU A 56 -25.69 2.88 3.18
C LEU A 56 -26.71 2.42 2.14
N LYS A 57 -27.03 1.12 2.05
CA LYS A 57 -28.03 0.58 1.11
C LYS A 57 -29.43 0.47 1.72
N GLU A 58 -29.54 0.50 3.04
CA GLU A 58 -30.81 0.48 3.77
C GLU A 58 -31.49 1.86 3.86
N ALA A 59 -30.72 2.93 3.67
CA ALA A 59 -31.18 4.33 3.69
C ALA A 59 -31.55 4.83 2.28
#